data_AF-A0A9W7D7E7-F1
#
_entry.id   AF-A0A9W7D7E7-F1
#
_cell.length_a   1.000
_cell.length_b   1.000
_cell.length_c   1.000
_cell.angle_alpha   90.00
_cell.angle_beta   90.00
_cell.angle_gamma   90.00
#
_symmetry.space_group_name_H-M   'P 1'
#
loop_
_entity.id
_entity.type
_entity.pdbx_description
1 polymer ?
#
loop_
_entity_poly.entity_id
_entity_poly.type
_entity_poly.pdbx_seq_one_letter_code
_entity_poly.pdbx_strand_id
1 'polypeptide(L)'
;MKITAFSSFATATTAILLSATRINAHGQMTKPTPRPISQQYRADCGALSGAGDQELQYAPVELLSSRAQSDRPATATFNIMNGCRGTVYESNNTVTELTAGTPFDVEWVIQAPHPGTMVLRVVKPTTDNSGAIMYESVAELLTIDPFAENPNDDTSTTATIPTSVTGCGSAGNCALQFYWHSDLANQTYPTCADIVVTGSSGSSEQSSSSTKAPTAPKAATAAPPSTSSSPAATTAPSTEAPVATIAPATPSTGSDHEPHAVSGSSNSEKCTRQQRRLAKTLD
;
A
#
# COMPACT_ATOMS: atom_id res chain seq x y z
N MET A 1 -56.19 52.53 -33.66
CA MET A 1 -56.20 51.14 -33.13
C MET A 1 -54.75 50.74 -32.93
N LYS A 2 -54.32 50.56 -31.67
CA LYS A 2 -52.97 50.13 -31.26
C LYS A 2 -52.87 48.61 -31.38
N ILE A 3 -51.83 48.07 -32.03
CA ILE A 3 -51.20 46.77 -31.71
C ILE A 3 -49.73 46.88 -32.17
N THR A 4 -48.79 47.30 -31.32
CA THR A 4 -47.94 46.53 -30.38
C THR A 4 -46.89 45.65 -31.06
N ALA A 5 -45.63 46.00 -30.80
CA ALA A 5 -44.41 45.32 -31.19
C ALA A 5 -44.22 43.97 -30.48
N PHE A 6 -43.50 43.04 -31.12
CA PHE A 6 -42.78 41.97 -30.44
C PHE A 6 -41.41 41.78 -31.11
N SER A 7 -40.37 42.36 -30.50
CA SER A 7 -38.98 41.95 -30.71
C SER A 7 -38.75 40.64 -29.96
N SER A 8 -38.53 39.56 -30.71
CA SER A 8 -38.06 38.29 -30.15
C SER A 8 -36.57 38.42 -29.80
N PHE A 9 -36.27 38.70 -28.53
CA PHE A 9 -34.95 38.43 -27.96
C PHE A 9 -34.86 36.93 -27.65
N ALA A 10 -34.21 36.17 -28.53
CA ALA A 10 -33.83 34.79 -28.26
C ALA A 10 -32.69 34.79 -27.23
N THR A 11 -33.01 34.54 -25.96
CA THR A 11 -32.03 34.37 -24.90
C THR A 11 -31.47 32.96 -25.00
N ALA A 12 -30.27 32.80 -25.56
CA ALA A 12 -29.53 31.55 -25.53
C ALA A 12 -28.92 31.34 -24.14
N THR A 13 -29.62 30.62 -23.25
CA THR A 13 -29.06 30.13 -22.00
C THR A 13 -28.13 28.96 -22.26
N THR A 14 -26.83 29.25 -22.44
CA THR A 14 -25.77 28.24 -22.41
C THR A 14 -25.57 27.80 -20.96
N ALA A 15 -26.20 26.70 -20.56
CA ALA A 15 -25.89 26.04 -19.30
C ALA A 15 -24.54 25.31 -19.43
N ILE A 16 -23.46 25.96 -18.97
CA ILE A 16 -22.16 25.30 -18.81
C ILE A 16 -22.28 24.37 -17.60
N LEU A 17 -22.53 23.09 -17.85
CA LEU A 17 -22.31 22.04 -16.84
C LEU A 17 -20.81 21.93 -16.61
N LEU A 18 -20.31 22.57 -15.55
CA LEU A 18 -18.97 22.34 -15.01
C LEU A 18 -18.95 20.93 -14.38
N SER A 19 -18.78 19.91 -15.22
CA SER A 19 -18.41 18.58 -14.77
C SER A 19 -17.00 18.67 -14.21
N ALA A 20 -16.87 18.88 -12.90
CA ALA A 20 -15.59 18.74 -12.22
C ALA A 20 -15.13 17.28 -12.42
N THR A 21 -14.22 17.07 -13.35
CA THR A 21 -13.50 15.81 -13.47
C THR A 21 -12.73 15.66 -12.18
N ARG A 22 -13.24 14.83 -11.26
CA ARG A 22 -12.47 14.42 -10.09
C ARG A 22 -11.31 13.58 -10.61
N ILE A 23 -10.17 14.23 -10.83
CA ILE A 23 -8.91 13.51 -11.04
C ILE A 23 -8.74 12.73 -9.75
N ASN A 24 -8.73 11.41 -9.86
CA ASN A 24 -8.58 10.56 -8.71
C ASN A 24 -7.12 10.68 -8.30
N ALA A 25 -6.81 11.46 -7.27
CA ALA A 25 -5.45 11.52 -6.76
C ALA A 25 -5.09 10.21 -6.09
N HIS A 26 -3.80 9.90 -6.11
CA HIS A 26 -3.26 8.65 -5.63
C HIS A 26 -1.97 8.96 -4.87
N GLY A 27 -1.85 8.43 -3.66
CA GLY A 27 -0.64 8.60 -2.86
C GLY A 27 -0.57 7.61 -1.71
N GLN A 28 0.65 7.27 -1.31
CA GLN A 28 0.91 6.33 -0.21
C GLN A 28 2.32 6.48 0.34
N MET A 29 2.49 6.07 1.60
CA MET A 29 3.80 5.76 2.15
C MET A 29 4.38 4.51 1.47
N THR A 30 5.68 4.54 1.19
CA THR A 30 6.45 3.44 0.60
C THR A 30 7.52 2.89 1.55
N LYS A 31 7.95 3.69 2.53
CA LYS A 31 8.85 3.27 3.61
C LYS A 31 8.41 3.89 4.94
N PRO A 32 8.33 3.12 6.03
CA PRO A 32 8.40 1.65 6.11
C PRO A 32 7.42 0.93 5.18
N THR A 33 7.70 -0.34 4.86
CA THR A 33 6.93 -1.09 3.85
C THR A 33 5.44 -1.15 4.23
N PRO A 34 4.53 -0.61 3.40
CA PRO A 34 3.12 -0.60 3.72
C PRO A 34 2.53 -2.00 3.68
N ARG A 35 1.44 -2.22 4.43
CA ARG A 35 0.66 -3.45 4.36
C ARG A 35 0.17 -3.68 2.92
N PRO A 36 0.27 -4.92 2.41
CA PRO A 36 -0.22 -5.25 1.09
C PRO A 36 -1.75 -5.41 1.08
N ILE A 37 -2.34 -5.31 -0.11
CA ILE A 37 -3.67 -5.90 -0.36
C ILE A 37 -3.51 -7.42 -0.39
N SER A 38 -3.85 -8.07 0.72
CA SER A 38 -3.71 -9.52 0.89
C SER A 38 -4.90 -10.31 0.32
N GLN A 39 -4.77 -11.63 0.31
CA GLN A 39 -5.91 -12.51 0.02
C GLN A 39 -7.02 -12.39 1.07
N GLN A 40 -6.67 -12.20 2.35
CA GLN A 40 -7.65 -12.04 3.42
C GLN A 40 -8.42 -10.72 3.24
N TYR A 41 -7.72 -9.62 2.95
CA TYR A 41 -8.35 -8.34 2.58
C TYR A 41 -9.36 -8.52 1.44
N ARG A 42 -8.98 -9.25 0.40
CA ARG A 42 -9.85 -9.53 -0.76
C ARG A 42 -11.10 -10.33 -0.40
N ALA A 43 -10.98 -11.27 0.53
CA ALA A 43 -12.10 -12.05 1.04
C ALA A 43 -13.04 -11.20 1.90
N ASP A 44 -12.49 -10.24 2.64
CA ASP A 44 -13.21 -9.45 3.63
C ASP A 44 -13.87 -8.19 3.08
N CYS A 45 -13.35 -7.62 1.99
CA CYS A 45 -13.72 -6.27 1.53
C CYS A 45 -15.05 -6.18 0.74
N GLY A 46 -15.75 -7.31 0.56
CA GLY A 46 -17.07 -7.36 -0.07
C GLY A 46 -17.05 -6.85 -1.51
N ALA A 47 -17.89 -5.86 -1.83
CA ALA A 47 -17.98 -5.24 -3.16
C ALA A 47 -16.64 -4.67 -3.69
N LEU A 48 -15.71 -4.31 -2.81
CA LEU A 48 -14.38 -3.83 -3.19
C LEU A 48 -13.50 -4.90 -3.83
N SER A 49 -13.86 -6.18 -3.73
CA SER A 49 -13.15 -7.29 -4.38
C SER A 49 -13.06 -7.14 -5.91
N GLY A 50 -13.92 -6.33 -6.53
CA GLY A 50 -13.88 -6.00 -7.96
C GLY A 50 -12.89 -4.90 -8.36
N ALA A 51 -12.27 -4.19 -7.41
CA ALA A 51 -11.27 -3.15 -7.68
C ALA A 51 -9.88 -3.74 -7.97
N GLY A 52 -9.01 -3.00 -8.67
CA GLY A 52 -7.61 -3.41 -8.86
C GLY A 52 -6.78 -3.25 -7.58
N ASP A 53 -5.68 -4.00 -7.40
CA ASP A 53 -4.83 -3.87 -6.20
C ASP A 53 -4.25 -2.47 -6.06
N GLN A 54 -3.82 -1.87 -7.17
CA GLN A 54 -3.35 -0.48 -7.22
C GLN A 54 -4.40 0.52 -6.72
N GLU A 55 -5.65 0.36 -7.18
CA GLU A 55 -6.76 1.20 -6.74
C GLU A 55 -7.01 1.03 -5.25
N LEU A 56 -7.07 -0.21 -4.77
CA LEU A 56 -7.25 -0.49 -3.35
C LEU A 56 -6.12 0.07 -2.50
N GLN A 57 -4.87 0.01 -2.98
CA GLN A 57 -3.68 0.39 -2.23
C GLN A 57 -3.56 1.90 -2.01
N TYR A 58 -3.93 2.74 -2.98
CA TYR A 58 -3.58 4.17 -2.90
C TYR A 58 -4.63 5.16 -3.44
N ALA A 59 -5.83 4.72 -3.86
CA ALA A 59 -6.95 5.63 -4.17
C ALA A 59 -7.56 6.23 -2.90
N PRO A 60 -8.32 7.34 -2.93
CA PRO A 60 -8.91 7.90 -1.72
C PRO A 60 -9.99 6.98 -1.14
N VAL A 61 -9.99 6.82 0.17
CA VAL A 61 -10.87 5.85 0.85
C VAL A 61 -12.34 6.21 0.75
N GLU A 62 -12.69 7.49 0.58
CA GLU A 62 -14.06 7.95 0.37
C GLU A 62 -14.64 7.39 -0.93
N LEU A 63 -13.87 7.39 -2.02
CA LEU A 63 -14.32 6.83 -3.29
C LEU A 63 -14.46 5.31 -3.23
N LEU A 64 -13.56 4.63 -2.52
CA LEU A 64 -13.69 3.19 -2.29
C LEU A 64 -14.94 2.90 -1.46
N SER A 65 -15.15 3.62 -0.36
CA SER A 65 -16.31 3.45 0.52
C SER A 65 -17.65 3.59 -0.22
N SER A 66 -17.72 4.48 -1.22
CA SER A 66 -18.92 4.70 -2.03
C SER A 66 -19.34 3.49 -2.88
N ARG A 67 -18.48 2.47 -3.01
CA ARG A 67 -18.76 1.24 -3.79
C ARG A 67 -19.42 0.13 -3.00
N ALA A 68 -19.76 0.36 -1.73
CA ALA A 68 -20.47 -0.65 -0.93
C ALA A 68 -21.76 -1.11 -1.62
N GLN A 69 -22.03 -2.42 -1.58
CA GLN A 69 -23.23 -3.02 -2.17
C GLN A 69 -23.91 -3.91 -1.14
N SER A 70 -25.24 -3.81 -1.01
CA SER A 70 -25.99 -4.59 -0.02
C SER A 70 -25.99 -6.10 -0.30
N ASP A 71 -25.83 -6.52 -1.55
CA ASP A 71 -25.76 -7.92 -1.97
C ASP A 71 -24.32 -8.49 -1.94
N ARG A 72 -23.32 -7.64 -1.70
CA ARG A 72 -21.90 -8.01 -1.49
C ARG A 72 -21.32 -7.26 -0.29
N PRO A 73 -21.84 -7.51 0.92
CA PRO A 73 -21.36 -6.82 2.11
C PRO A 73 -19.91 -7.22 2.42
N ALA A 74 -19.18 -6.30 3.04
CA ALA A 74 -17.91 -6.63 3.68
C ALA A 74 -18.14 -7.50 4.93
N THR A 75 -17.11 -8.19 5.40
CA THR A 75 -17.19 -8.96 6.64
C THR A 75 -17.28 -8.03 7.86
N ALA A 76 -17.79 -8.54 8.99
CA ALA A 76 -18.02 -7.73 10.19
C ALA A 76 -16.75 -7.06 10.74
N THR A 77 -15.57 -7.65 10.48
CA THR A 77 -14.28 -7.12 10.93
C THR A 77 -13.68 -6.08 9.98
N PHE A 78 -14.23 -5.93 8.77
CA PHE A 78 -13.69 -5.05 7.73
C PHE A 78 -14.34 -3.67 7.74
N ASN A 79 -13.52 -2.63 7.72
CA ASN A 79 -13.95 -1.26 7.48
C ASN A 79 -12.88 -0.49 6.69
N ILE A 80 -13.21 -0.04 5.47
CA ILE A 80 -12.30 0.76 4.63
C ILE A 80 -11.85 2.06 5.31
N MET A 81 -12.67 2.57 6.24
CA MET A 81 -12.41 3.77 7.04
C MET A 81 -11.73 3.48 8.38
N ASN A 82 -11.15 2.30 8.58
CA ASN A 82 -10.55 1.91 9.86
C ASN A 82 -9.28 2.68 10.28
N GLY A 83 -8.89 3.71 9.54
CA GLY A 83 -7.62 4.42 9.71
C GLY A 83 -6.43 3.78 8.97
N CYS A 84 -6.56 2.54 8.52
CA CYS A 84 -5.54 1.82 7.75
C CYS A 84 -6.11 1.24 6.43
N ARG A 85 -7.10 1.92 5.81
CA ARG A 85 -7.66 1.55 4.50
C ARG A 85 -8.28 0.14 4.48
N GLY A 86 -8.78 -0.33 5.62
CA GLY A 86 -9.32 -1.69 5.79
C GLY A 86 -8.25 -2.76 5.90
N THR A 87 -6.96 -2.42 5.80
CA THR A 87 -5.88 -3.39 6.06
C THR A 87 -5.75 -3.62 7.56
N VAL A 88 -5.40 -4.84 7.92
CA VAL A 88 -5.12 -5.26 9.30
C VAL A 88 -3.77 -5.97 9.34
N TYR A 89 -3.23 -6.19 10.54
CA TYR A 89 -2.02 -6.99 10.69
C TYR A 89 -2.30 -8.45 10.31
N GLU A 90 -1.43 -9.02 9.48
CA GLU A 90 -1.36 -10.44 9.18
C GLU A 90 0.06 -10.94 9.45
N SER A 91 0.21 -12.20 9.85
CA SER A 91 1.51 -12.75 10.28
C SER A 91 2.58 -12.77 9.18
N ASN A 92 2.18 -12.67 7.92
CA ASN A 92 3.05 -12.59 6.75
C ASN A 92 3.37 -11.15 6.32
N ASN A 93 2.84 -10.12 7.00
CA ASN A 93 3.21 -8.74 6.73
C ASN A 93 4.68 -8.48 7.06
N THR A 94 5.32 -7.61 6.29
CA THR A 94 6.63 -7.06 6.64
C THR A 94 6.51 -6.20 7.88
N VAL A 95 7.30 -6.51 8.90
CA VAL A 95 7.36 -5.75 10.16
C VAL A 95 8.69 -5.01 10.22
N THR A 96 8.64 -3.70 10.45
CA THR A 96 9.84 -2.87 10.59
C THR A 96 10.17 -2.68 12.07
N GLU A 97 11.39 -3.04 12.45
CA GLU A 97 11.89 -2.78 13.81
C GLU A 97 12.43 -1.35 13.88
N LEU A 98 11.93 -0.58 14.85
CA LEU A 98 12.29 0.80 15.12
C LEU A 98 12.73 0.95 16.58
N THR A 99 13.66 1.85 16.83
CA THR A 99 14.15 2.15 18.19
C THR A 99 13.58 3.48 18.65
N ALA A 100 12.90 3.51 19.80
CA ALA A 100 12.40 4.74 20.37
C ALA A 100 13.54 5.74 20.63
N GLY A 101 13.29 7.02 20.39
CA GLY A 101 14.28 8.10 20.47
C GLY A 101 15.32 8.12 19.35
N THR A 102 15.26 7.19 18.38
CA THR A 102 16.16 7.16 17.23
C THR A 102 15.43 7.62 15.97
N PRO A 103 16.03 8.52 15.14
CA PRO A 103 15.47 8.89 13.85
C PRO A 103 15.37 7.70 12.89
N PHE A 104 14.31 7.66 12.10
CA PHE A 104 14.14 6.72 10.99
C PHE A 104 13.55 7.42 9.77
N ASP A 105 13.82 6.87 8.59
CA ASP A 105 13.32 7.45 7.34
C ASP A 105 11.87 7.05 7.08
N VAL A 106 11.14 7.99 6.51
CA VAL A 106 9.81 7.79 5.94
C VAL A 106 9.84 8.27 4.51
N GLU A 107 9.33 7.47 3.58
CA GLU A 107 9.26 7.79 2.15
C GLU A 107 7.84 7.59 1.63
N TRP A 108 7.45 8.35 0.63
CA TRP A 108 6.12 8.28 0.00
C TRP A 108 6.17 8.60 -1.50
N VAL A 109 5.07 8.25 -2.17
CA VAL A 109 4.80 8.65 -3.55
C VAL A 109 3.46 9.36 -3.63
N ILE A 110 3.42 10.49 -4.34
CA ILE A 110 2.21 11.25 -4.66
C ILE A 110 2.10 11.33 -6.18
N GLN A 111 1.12 10.66 -6.78
CA GLN A 111 0.94 10.65 -8.24
C GLN A 111 0.16 11.88 -8.73
N ALA A 112 -0.72 12.41 -7.88
CA ALA A 112 -1.55 13.56 -8.21
C ALA A 112 -1.68 14.42 -6.95
N PRO A 113 -0.96 15.56 -6.88
CA PRO A 113 -0.96 16.43 -5.72
C PRO A 113 -2.33 17.08 -5.47
N HIS A 114 -2.75 17.07 -4.21
CA HIS A 114 -3.88 17.81 -3.68
C HIS A 114 -3.44 18.48 -2.38
N PRO A 115 -3.35 19.82 -2.33
CA PRO A 115 -2.93 20.51 -1.12
C PRO A 115 -3.76 20.06 0.08
N GLY A 116 -3.08 19.75 1.17
CA GLY A 116 -3.70 19.25 2.38
C GLY A 116 -2.68 19.12 3.50
N THR A 117 -2.95 18.21 4.43
CA THR A 117 -2.11 17.97 5.59
C THR A 117 -1.72 16.49 5.63
N MET A 118 -0.46 16.21 5.92
CA MET A 118 0.02 14.87 6.20
C MET A 118 0.37 14.75 7.68
N VAL A 119 -0.15 13.72 8.33
CA VAL A 119 0.16 13.41 9.72
C VAL A 119 0.71 12.00 9.81
N LEU A 120 1.88 11.87 10.44
CA LEU A 120 2.52 10.60 10.73
C LEU A 120 2.26 10.23 12.19
N ARG A 121 1.73 9.03 12.44
CA ARG A 121 1.31 8.60 13.78
C ARG A 121 1.73 7.17 14.07
N VAL A 122 1.91 6.84 15.35
CA VAL A 122 1.83 5.46 15.82
C VAL A 122 0.38 5.18 16.18
N VAL A 123 -0.18 4.12 15.62
CA VAL A 123 -1.55 3.68 15.89
C VAL A 123 -1.58 2.27 16.47
N LYS A 124 -2.61 1.97 17.27
CA LYS A 124 -2.88 0.64 17.82
C LYS A 124 -4.22 0.10 17.30
N PRO A 125 -4.34 -1.21 17.06
CA PRO A 125 -5.62 -1.80 16.71
C PRO A 125 -6.58 -1.73 17.92
N THR A 126 -7.82 -1.35 17.65
CA THR A 126 -8.95 -1.46 18.57
C THR A 126 -10.10 -2.15 17.87
N THR A 127 -11.13 -2.56 18.61
CA THR A 127 -12.34 -3.15 18.04
C THR A 127 -13.52 -2.29 18.42
N ASP A 128 -14.29 -1.85 17.44
CA ASP A 128 -15.50 -1.07 17.71
C ASP A 128 -16.68 -1.96 18.13
N ASN A 129 -17.80 -1.34 18.47
CA ASN A 129 -19.00 -2.06 18.92
C ASN A 129 -19.63 -2.97 17.83
N SER A 130 -19.27 -2.78 16.56
CA SER A 130 -19.72 -3.61 15.44
C SER A 130 -18.81 -4.83 15.20
N GLY A 131 -17.65 -4.87 15.85
CA GLY A 131 -16.62 -5.89 15.65
C GLY A 131 -15.58 -5.51 14.60
N ALA A 132 -15.64 -4.31 14.02
CA ALA A 132 -14.66 -3.85 13.04
C ALA A 132 -13.33 -3.54 13.72
N ILE A 133 -12.23 -3.93 13.09
CA ILE A 133 -10.89 -3.58 13.56
C ILE A 133 -10.62 -2.14 13.12
N MET A 134 -10.43 -1.25 14.09
CA MET A 134 -10.11 0.16 13.95
C MET A 134 -8.65 0.43 14.36
N TYR A 135 -8.12 1.59 14.01
CA TYR A 135 -6.78 2.02 14.43
C TYR A 135 -6.82 3.40 15.07
N GLU A 136 -6.40 3.46 16.33
CA GLU A 136 -6.39 4.69 17.13
C GLU A 136 -4.97 5.22 17.32
N SER A 137 -4.82 6.53 17.17
CA SER A 137 -3.54 7.21 17.39
C SER A 137 -3.16 7.18 18.87
N VAL A 138 -1.93 6.73 19.15
CA VAL A 138 -1.32 6.78 20.48
C VAL A 138 -0.15 7.76 20.54
N ALA A 139 0.36 8.20 19.39
CA ALA A 139 1.35 9.26 19.29
C ALA A 139 1.32 9.88 17.89
N GLU A 140 1.35 11.20 17.82
CA GLU A 140 1.68 11.94 16.61
C GLU A 140 3.18 12.20 16.57
N LEU A 141 3.82 11.88 15.44
CA LEU A 141 5.27 11.95 15.28
C LEU A 141 5.70 13.19 14.49
N LEU A 142 4.92 13.53 13.46
CA LEU A 142 5.20 14.61 12.53
C LEU A 142 3.90 15.05 11.87
N THR A 143 3.76 16.35 11.66
CA THR A 143 2.74 16.94 10.80
C THR A 143 3.42 17.82 9.76
N ILE A 144 3.06 17.63 8.48
CA ILE A 144 3.47 18.48 7.38
C ILE A 144 2.23 19.19 6.85
N ASP A 145 2.25 20.52 6.94
CA ASP A 145 1.17 21.40 6.49
C ASP A 145 1.78 22.73 6.00
N PRO A 146 1.59 23.10 4.72
CA PRO A 146 0.87 22.35 3.69
C PRO A 146 1.66 21.12 3.17
N PHE A 147 0.95 20.12 2.67
CA PHE A 147 1.48 18.90 2.07
C PHE A 147 0.89 18.64 0.68
N ALA A 148 1.70 18.10 -0.23
CA ALA A 148 1.33 17.78 -1.61
C ALA A 148 0.73 18.98 -2.35
N GLU A 149 1.36 20.16 -2.19
CA GLU A 149 1.03 21.37 -2.93
C GLU A 149 1.48 21.27 -4.38
N ASN A 150 2.68 20.73 -4.62
CA ASN A 150 3.31 20.68 -5.93
C ASN A 150 3.85 19.28 -6.27
N PRO A 151 3.95 18.93 -7.58
CA PRO A 151 4.54 17.66 -8.00
C PRO A 151 5.99 17.43 -7.60
N ASN A 152 6.71 18.49 -7.23
CA ASN A 152 8.14 18.46 -6.87
C ASN A 152 8.37 18.59 -5.36
N ASP A 153 7.32 18.51 -4.54
CA ASP A 153 7.47 18.51 -3.08
C ASP A 153 8.29 17.30 -2.62
N ASP A 154 8.85 17.39 -1.41
CA ASP A 154 9.64 16.32 -0.83
C ASP A 154 8.88 14.99 -0.82
N THR A 155 9.59 13.91 -1.14
CA THR A 155 9.06 12.54 -1.16
C THR A 155 9.52 11.70 0.04
N SER A 156 10.20 12.34 0.99
CA SER A 156 10.73 11.69 2.18
C SER A 156 10.94 12.67 3.32
N THR A 157 11.04 12.14 4.54
CA THR A 157 11.43 12.88 5.74
C THR A 157 12.04 11.92 6.76
N THR A 158 12.42 12.44 7.93
CA THR A 158 12.78 11.64 9.09
C THR A 158 11.78 11.86 10.21
N ALA A 159 11.51 10.82 10.98
CA ALA A 159 10.67 10.89 12.17
C ALA A 159 11.34 10.18 13.34
N THR A 160 10.85 10.40 14.56
CA THR A 160 11.34 9.73 15.77
C THR A 160 10.16 9.29 16.61
N ILE A 161 10.13 8.03 17.02
CA ILE A 161 9.12 7.54 17.98
C ILE A 161 9.52 8.00 19.38
N PRO A 162 8.67 8.73 20.13
CA PRO A 162 8.96 9.10 21.51
C PRO A 162 9.15 7.87 22.42
N THR A 163 10.05 7.98 23.39
CA THR A 163 10.28 6.91 24.38
C THR A 163 9.07 6.62 25.28
N SER A 164 8.07 7.51 25.31
CA SER A 164 6.79 7.32 26.00
C SER A 164 5.82 6.36 25.30
N VAL A 165 6.06 5.97 24.04
CA VAL A 165 5.20 5.04 23.30
C VAL A 165 5.44 3.61 23.80
N THR A 166 4.49 3.03 24.53
CA THR A 166 4.60 1.68 25.12
C THR A 166 3.66 0.67 24.44
N GLY A 167 3.90 -0.62 24.66
CA GLY A 167 3.04 -1.71 24.16
C GLY A 167 3.22 -2.07 22.69
N CYS A 168 4.19 -1.46 21.99
CA CYS A 168 4.51 -1.77 20.59
C CYS A 168 5.65 -2.78 20.42
N GLY A 169 5.94 -3.61 21.43
CA GLY A 169 7.09 -4.52 21.44
C GLY A 169 6.92 -5.82 20.65
N SER A 170 5.78 -6.01 19.98
CA SER A 170 5.49 -7.23 19.21
C SER A 170 4.69 -6.89 17.95
N ALA A 171 4.87 -7.70 16.91
CA ALA A 171 4.19 -7.51 15.63
C ALA A 171 2.67 -7.54 15.82
N GLY A 172 1.96 -6.67 15.11
CA GLY A 172 0.52 -6.52 15.21
C GLY A 172 0.05 -5.61 16.36
N ASN A 173 0.89 -5.31 17.35
CA ASN A 173 0.50 -4.41 18.43
C ASN A 173 0.38 -2.95 17.97
N CYS A 174 1.21 -2.53 17.03
CA CYS A 174 1.25 -1.16 16.52
C CYS A 174 1.53 -1.12 15.02
N ALA A 175 1.07 -0.05 14.39
CA ALA A 175 1.43 0.31 13.03
C ALA A 175 1.87 1.78 12.99
N LEU A 176 2.71 2.11 12.01
CA LEU A 176 2.96 3.48 11.60
C LEU A 176 1.90 3.86 10.57
N GLN A 177 1.14 4.92 10.85
CA GLN A 177 0.12 5.46 9.96
C GLN A 177 0.67 6.73 9.30
N PHE A 178 0.75 6.72 7.97
CA PHE A 178 0.82 7.90 7.14
C PHE A 178 -0.61 8.29 6.76
N TYR A 179 -1.05 9.48 7.17
CA TYR A 179 -2.40 9.97 6.93
C TYR A 179 -2.34 11.30 6.18
N TRP A 180 -2.60 11.27 4.88
CA TRP A 180 -2.76 12.50 4.09
C TRP A 180 -4.25 12.79 3.86
N HIS A 181 -4.68 14.00 4.18
CA HIS A 181 -6.03 14.49 3.92
C HIS A 181 -6.00 15.83 3.19
N SER A 182 -6.88 15.99 2.20
CA SER A 182 -7.09 17.27 1.52
C SER A 182 -8.54 17.71 1.70
N ASP A 183 -8.74 18.86 2.37
CA ASP A 183 -10.04 19.51 2.49
C ASP A 183 -10.55 19.96 1.11
N LEU A 184 -9.65 20.39 0.22
CA LEU A 184 -9.98 20.85 -1.12
C LEU A 184 -10.59 19.74 -1.98
N ALA A 185 -10.02 18.53 -1.90
CA ALA A 185 -10.51 17.37 -2.64
C ALA A 185 -11.59 16.59 -1.87
N ASN A 186 -11.71 16.82 -0.55
CA ASN A 186 -12.48 16.02 0.39
C ASN A 186 -12.12 14.53 0.26
N GLN A 187 -10.82 14.24 0.38
CA GLN A 187 -10.23 12.94 0.12
C GLN A 187 -9.12 12.61 1.13
N THR A 188 -9.05 11.33 1.51
CA THR A 188 -8.10 10.81 2.49
C THR A 188 -7.31 9.63 1.95
N TYR A 189 -6.02 9.60 2.27
CA TYR A 189 -5.04 8.62 1.82
C TYR A 189 -4.29 8.02 3.01
N PRO A 190 -4.93 7.14 3.80
CA PRO A 190 -4.25 6.44 4.86
C PRO A 190 -3.41 5.28 4.29
N THR A 191 -2.21 5.12 4.83
CA THR A 191 -1.33 3.98 4.61
C THR A 191 -0.75 3.54 5.94
N CYS A 192 -0.76 2.23 6.22
CA CYS A 192 -0.18 1.69 7.45
C CYS A 192 0.94 0.70 7.13
N ALA A 193 2.00 0.73 7.93
CA ALA A 193 3.08 -0.25 7.95
C ALA A 193 3.21 -0.84 9.35
N ASP A 194 3.45 -2.15 9.45
CA ASP A 194 3.59 -2.81 10.74
C ASP A 194 4.96 -2.53 11.35
N ILE A 195 4.97 -2.19 12.64
CA ILE A 195 6.20 -1.83 13.35
C ILE A 195 6.32 -2.57 14.68
N VAL A 196 7.56 -2.79 15.10
CA VAL A 196 7.92 -3.11 16.49
C VAL A 196 8.81 -2.00 17.02
N VAL A 197 8.56 -1.55 18.25
CA VAL A 197 9.33 -0.49 18.90
C VAL A 197 10.12 -1.05 20.06
N THR A 198 11.44 -0.97 19.97
CA THR A 198 12.38 -1.29 21.06
C THR A 198 12.82 -0.02 21.79
N GLY A 199 13.41 -0.15 22.97
CA GLY A 199 13.95 0.99 23.74
C GLY A 199 12.90 1.92 24.37
N SER A 200 11.61 1.61 24.22
CA SER A 200 10.54 2.25 24.98
C SER A 200 10.61 1.84 26.45
N SER A 201 10.37 2.78 27.36
CA SER A 201 10.52 2.61 28.83
C SER A 201 9.48 1.68 29.49
N GLY A 202 8.88 0.75 28.72
CA GLY A 202 7.82 -0.15 29.18
C GLY A 202 8.04 -1.65 28.97
N SER A 203 9.15 -2.13 28.39
CA SER A 203 9.34 -3.58 28.19
C SER A 203 10.08 -4.23 29.35
N SER A 204 9.33 -4.62 30.38
CA SER A 204 9.68 -5.70 31.30
C SER A 204 8.71 -6.87 31.09
N GLU A 205 8.81 -7.59 29.97
CA GLU A 205 8.21 -8.93 29.85
C GLU A 205 9.18 -9.90 29.14
N GLN A 206 9.98 -10.54 29.99
CA GLN A 206 10.16 -11.99 30.07
C GLN A 206 10.48 -12.73 28.77
N SER A 207 11.76 -12.70 28.41
CA SER A 207 12.39 -13.77 27.63
C SER A 207 12.29 -15.09 28.42
N SER A 208 11.45 -16.01 27.97
CA SER A 208 11.44 -17.40 28.44
C SER A 208 12.73 -18.10 28.00
N SER A 209 13.80 -17.89 28.77
CA SER A 209 15.02 -18.65 28.69
C SER A 209 14.88 -19.89 29.58
N SER A 210 14.69 -21.04 28.94
CA SER A 210 14.74 -22.36 29.56
C SER A 210 16.11 -22.58 30.21
N THR A 211 16.18 -22.38 31.52
CA THR A 211 17.34 -22.64 32.37
C THR A 211 17.43 -24.14 32.65
N LYS A 212 18.40 -24.81 32.04
CA LYS A 212 18.82 -26.16 32.45
C LYS A 212 19.69 -26.02 33.69
N ALA A 213 19.27 -26.65 34.79
CA ALA A 213 19.93 -26.63 36.09
C ALA A 213 21.37 -27.20 36.03
N PRO A 214 22.32 -26.69 36.85
CA PRO A 214 23.68 -27.23 36.94
C PRO A 214 23.75 -28.36 37.97
N THR A 215 24.34 -29.50 37.58
CA THR A 215 24.75 -30.58 38.49
C THR A 215 26.26 -30.49 38.76
N ALA A 216 26.63 -30.60 40.03
CA ALA A 216 27.98 -30.42 40.58
C ALA A 216 29.02 -31.49 40.14
N PRO A 217 30.34 -31.23 40.32
CA PRO A 217 31.42 -31.99 39.69
C PRO A 217 31.97 -33.16 40.53
N LYS A 218 32.50 -34.19 39.86
CA LYS A 218 33.34 -35.23 40.46
C LYS A 218 34.64 -35.41 39.63
N ALA A 219 35.77 -35.17 40.31
CA ALA A 219 37.16 -35.47 39.91
C ALA A 219 37.39 -37.00 39.78
N ALA A 220 38.41 -37.60 39.16
CA ALA A 220 39.60 -37.27 38.35
C ALA A 220 39.99 -38.60 37.64
N THR A 221 40.92 -38.60 36.67
CA THR A 221 42.16 -39.42 36.62
C THR A 221 42.90 -39.19 35.28
N ALA A 222 44.22 -39.30 35.33
CA ALA A 222 45.25 -38.74 34.46
C ALA A 222 45.53 -39.44 33.10
N ALA A 223 46.36 -38.73 32.31
CA ALA A 223 46.89 -38.96 30.95
C ALA A 223 47.88 -40.17 30.83
N PRO A 224 48.54 -40.51 29.68
CA PRO A 224 49.38 -39.62 28.83
C PRO A 224 49.39 -39.99 27.30
N PRO A 225 50.40 -39.67 26.45
CA PRO A 225 50.28 -38.66 25.38
C PRO A 225 50.71 -39.19 23.96
N SER A 226 51.07 -38.25 23.05
CA SER A 226 51.67 -38.40 21.68
C SER A 226 50.64 -38.48 20.53
N THR A 227 50.75 -37.85 19.35
CA THR A 227 51.85 -37.13 18.64
C THR A 227 51.27 -36.40 17.42
N SER A 228 51.99 -35.37 17.00
CA SER A 228 51.96 -34.60 15.74
C SER A 228 51.50 -35.30 14.45
N SER A 229 50.77 -34.57 13.58
CA SER A 229 51.21 -34.25 12.20
C SER A 229 50.19 -33.39 11.42
N SER A 230 50.66 -32.23 10.95
CA SER A 230 50.30 -31.54 9.69
C SER A 230 51.28 -32.06 8.61
N PRO A 231 51.13 -31.93 7.27
CA PRO A 231 50.27 -31.06 6.41
C PRO A 231 49.47 -31.93 5.38
N ALA A 232 48.81 -31.51 4.29
CA ALA A 232 49.01 -30.43 3.33
C ALA A 232 47.76 -30.22 2.45
N ALA A 233 47.76 -29.11 1.72
CA ALA A 233 46.87 -28.73 0.63
C ALA A 233 46.77 -29.79 -0.49
N THR A 234 45.75 -29.71 -1.36
CA THR A 234 45.87 -29.60 -2.84
C THR A 234 44.49 -29.61 -3.54
N THR A 235 44.37 -28.71 -4.53
CA THR A 235 43.51 -28.64 -5.74
C THR A 235 41.99 -28.44 -5.70
N ALA A 236 41.61 -27.32 -6.32
CA ALA A 236 40.37 -27.05 -7.05
C ALA A 236 40.25 -27.91 -8.32
N PRO A 237 39.03 -27.94 -8.91
CA PRO A 237 38.94 -27.72 -10.35
C PRO A 237 37.88 -26.68 -10.75
N SER A 238 38.26 -25.91 -11.76
CA SER A 238 37.40 -25.05 -12.59
C SER A 238 36.30 -25.85 -13.29
N THR A 239 35.16 -25.21 -13.55
CA THR A 239 34.35 -25.54 -14.73
C THR A 239 33.76 -24.27 -15.33
N GLU A 240 33.86 -24.24 -16.64
CA GLU A 240 33.79 -23.14 -17.58
C GLU A 240 32.35 -22.83 -18.03
N ALA A 241 32.13 -21.58 -18.44
CA ALA A 241 30.90 -21.09 -19.06
C ALA A 241 30.78 -21.55 -20.52
N PRO A 242 29.58 -21.38 -21.13
CA PRO A 242 29.56 -20.97 -22.52
C PRO A 242 28.74 -19.69 -22.73
N VAL A 243 29.34 -18.80 -23.52
CA VAL A 243 28.75 -17.62 -24.16
C VAL A 243 28.06 -18.07 -25.45
N ALA A 244 26.88 -17.51 -25.76
CA ALA A 244 26.38 -17.44 -27.13
C ALA A 244 25.54 -16.16 -27.35
N THR A 245 26.14 -15.25 -28.11
CA THR A 245 25.60 -14.02 -28.71
C THR A 245 24.80 -14.36 -29.96
N ILE A 246 23.55 -13.88 -30.12
CA ILE A 246 22.95 -13.60 -31.45
C ILE A 246 21.92 -12.44 -31.38
N ALA A 247 22.25 -11.35 -32.04
CA ALA A 247 21.39 -10.40 -32.78
C ALA A 247 22.20 -10.03 -34.05
N PRO A 248 21.65 -9.52 -35.18
CA PRO A 248 20.42 -8.72 -35.34
C PRO A 248 19.59 -9.03 -36.61
N ALA A 249 18.45 -8.35 -36.81
CA ALA A 249 17.99 -7.88 -38.14
C ALA A 249 16.71 -7.01 -38.07
N THR A 250 16.85 -5.75 -38.50
CA THR A 250 15.80 -4.94 -39.16
C THR A 250 15.81 -5.21 -40.67
N PRO A 251 14.71 -4.95 -41.38
CA PRO A 251 14.80 -3.92 -42.42
C PRO A 251 13.59 -2.96 -42.48
N SER A 252 13.86 -1.84 -43.16
CA SER A 252 13.08 -0.61 -43.36
C SER A 252 12.13 -0.65 -44.58
N THR A 253 11.41 0.47 -44.79
CA THR A 253 10.58 0.96 -45.92
C THR A 253 9.08 0.66 -45.80
N GLY A 254 8.13 1.59 -46.01
CA GLY A 254 8.13 2.99 -46.44
C GLY A 254 6.69 3.37 -46.89
N SER A 255 6.41 4.69 -46.94
CA SER A 255 5.30 5.37 -47.66
C SER A 255 3.97 5.68 -46.95
N ASP A 256 3.79 6.99 -46.70
CA ASP A 256 2.69 7.89 -47.11
C ASP A 256 1.23 7.40 -47.14
N HIS A 257 0.35 8.00 -46.32
CA HIS A 257 -0.83 8.74 -46.80
C HIS A 257 -1.53 9.57 -45.69
N GLU A 258 -1.93 10.79 -46.05
CA GLU A 258 -2.78 11.74 -45.30
C GLU A 258 -4.27 11.28 -45.23
N PRO A 259 -5.16 12.01 -44.53
CA PRO A 259 -6.37 11.45 -43.92
C PRO A 259 -7.60 11.45 -44.85
N HIS A 260 -8.42 10.40 -44.71
CA HIS A 260 -9.81 10.44 -45.14
C HIS A 260 -10.73 10.44 -43.91
N ALA A 261 -11.42 11.55 -43.72
CA ALA A 261 -12.62 11.65 -42.92
C ALA A 261 -13.76 10.91 -43.62
N VAL A 262 -14.40 9.95 -42.94
CA VAL A 262 -15.79 9.54 -43.21
C VAL A 262 -16.51 9.30 -41.89
N SER A 263 -17.60 10.05 -41.77
CA SER A 263 -18.66 10.01 -40.77
C SER A 263 -19.35 8.64 -40.67
N GLY A 264 -19.85 8.31 -39.47
CA GLY A 264 -21.12 7.57 -39.36
C GLY A 264 -21.16 6.29 -38.51
N SER A 265 -21.66 6.47 -37.28
CA SER A 265 -22.71 5.66 -36.64
C SER A 265 -22.38 4.33 -35.91
N SER A 266 -22.79 4.38 -34.63
CA SER A 266 -23.47 3.38 -33.80
C SER A 266 -22.71 2.19 -33.19
N ASN A 267 -22.63 2.30 -31.86
CA ASN A 267 -22.35 1.30 -30.85
C ASN A 267 -23.23 0.03 -30.92
N SER A 268 -22.70 -1.00 -30.25
CA SER A 268 -23.44 -2.03 -29.51
C SER A 268 -23.93 -3.25 -30.30
N GLU A 269 -23.02 -4.11 -30.74
CA GLU A 269 -23.39 -5.52 -31.06
C GLU A 269 -22.24 -6.55 -31.10
N LYS A 270 -21.00 -6.18 -30.76
CA LYS A 270 -19.83 -7.08 -30.95
C LYS A 270 -19.30 -7.80 -29.70
N CYS A 271 -19.91 -7.64 -28.52
CA CYS A 271 -19.44 -8.35 -27.31
C CYS A 271 -20.11 -9.71 -27.06
N THR A 272 -21.18 -10.08 -27.77
CA THR A 272 -21.95 -11.31 -27.51
C THR A 272 -21.66 -12.49 -28.44
N ARG A 273 -20.79 -12.33 -29.46
CA ARG A 273 -20.41 -13.44 -30.37
C ARG A 273 -19.16 -14.21 -29.97
N GLN A 274 -18.33 -13.70 -29.05
CA GLN A 274 -17.08 -14.35 -28.66
C GLN A 274 -17.28 -15.45 -27.61
N GLN A 275 -18.37 -15.43 -26.84
CA GLN A 275 -18.67 -16.44 -25.82
C GLN A 275 -19.40 -17.70 -26.33
N ARG A 276 -19.84 -17.75 -27.61
CA ARG A 276 -20.45 -18.97 -28.19
C ARG A 276 -19.51 -19.86 -28.99
N ARG A 277 -18.23 -19.48 -29.15
CA ARG A 277 -17.23 -20.28 -29.89
C ARG A 277 -16.30 -21.12 -29.01
N LEU A 278 -16.37 -21.01 -27.68
CA LEU A 278 -15.56 -21.81 -26.76
C LEU A 278 -16.30 -23.02 -26.16
N ALA A 279 -17.60 -23.17 -26.40
CA ALA A 279 -18.41 -24.28 -25.89
C ALA A 279 -18.69 -25.38 -26.92
N LYS A 280 -17.89 -25.48 -28.01
CA LYS A 280 -18.14 -26.46 -29.08
C LYS A 280 -16.91 -27.22 -29.58
N THR A 281 -15.88 -27.34 -28.74
CA THR A 281 -14.64 -28.08 -29.09
C THR A 281 -14.16 -29.00 -27.97
N LEU A 282 -15.07 -29.53 -27.16
CA LEU A 282 -14.84 -30.63 -26.22
C LEU A 282 -16.00 -31.62 -26.37
N ASP A 283 -15.96 -32.37 -27.47
CA ASP A 283 -16.48 -33.73 -27.67
C ASP A 283 -15.82 -34.29 -28.94
#